data_AF-A0A382W4J0-F1
#
_entry.id   AF-A0A382W4J0-F1
#
_cell.length_a   1.000
_cell.length_b   1.000
_cell.length_c   1.000
_cell.angle_alpha   90.00
_cell.angle_beta   90.00
_cell.angle_gamma   90.00
#
_symmetry.space_group_name_H-M   'P 1'
#
loop_
_entity.id
_entity.type
_entity.pdbx_description
1 polymer ?
#
loop_
_entity_poly.entity_id
_entity_poly.type
_entity_poly.pdbx_seq_one_letter_code
_entity_poly.pdbx_strand_id
1 'polypeptide(L)'
;MIESLFSFGLKQRRLVVVLIVLITLPLGYGVSQLRIDTSFNSLIPADEPDRLAYQSAMDEFGSDNKTIIYIRDKDLWTARKLARVDELVRELSELKHVYRVDSLFNLRIIEGAPDDQGNTIISSRPVLDSVPRDDVEALNARARAISNPLYIGNIFSDNGTATAIIVTVNDIEDQEDFSLEVYRQFEQLINKERGQFERIFQVGPPRINSELQQNLVDD
;
A
#
# COMPACT_ATOMS: atom_id res chain seq x y z
N MET A 1 -27.69 16.61 51.55
CA MET A 1 -26.47 16.35 50.75
C MET A 1 -26.39 17.22 49.51
N ILE A 2 -27.44 17.32 48.69
CA ILE A 2 -27.41 18.16 47.47
C ILE A 2 -27.31 19.66 47.83
N GLU A 3 -28.09 20.15 48.79
CA GLU A 3 -28.04 21.57 49.22
C GLU A 3 -26.68 21.99 49.81
N SER A 4 -25.98 21.09 50.52
CA SER A 4 -24.65 21.40 51.05
C SER A 4 -23.62 21.52 49.94
N LEU A 5 -23.72 20.71 48.88
CA LEU A 5 -22.86 20.77 47.70
C LEU A 5 -23.03 22.12 46.95
N PHE A 6 -24.27 22.55 46.75
CA PHE A 6 -24.58 23.83 46.10
C PHE A 6 -24.15 25.04 46.94
N SER A 7 -24.35 25.00 48.27
CA SER A 7 -23.95 26.09 49.16
C SER A 7 -22.41 26.24 49.25
N PHE A 8 -21.66 25.15 49.13
CA PHE A 8 -20.20 25.14 49.08
C PHE A 8 -19.67 25.76 47.78
N GLY A 9 -20.28 25.40 46.64
CA GLY A 9 -19.98 25.98 45.34
C GLY A 9 -20.16 27.50 45.27
N LEU A 10 -21.19 28.03 45.93
CA LEU A 10 -21.49 29.47 45.98
C LEU A 10 -20.59 30.24 46.96
N LYS A 11 -20.26 29.66 48.13
CA LYS A 11 -19.44 30.34 49.16
C LYS A 11 -17.95 30.44 48.77
N GLN A 12 -17.41 29.47 48.03
CA GLN A 12 -15.98 29.38 47.68
C GLN A 12 -15.76 29.38 46.16
N ARG A 13 -16.51 30.20 45.42
CA ARG A 13 -16.50 30.26 43.94
C ARG A 13 -15.11 30.32 43.31
N ARG A 14 -14.15 31.04 43.90
CA ARG A 14 -12.79 31.17 43.36
C ARG A 14 -12.01 29.85 43.46
N LEU A 15 -12.17 29.13 44.57
CA LEU A 15 -11.50 27.85 44.79
C LEU A 15 -12.04 26.79 43.83
N VAL A 16 -13.36 26.77 43.62
CA VAL A 16 -14.00 25.86 42.66
C VAL A 16 -13.54 26.15 41.22
N VAL A 17 -13.48 27.42 40.81
CA VAL A 17 -12.99 27.79 39.47
C VAL A 17 -11.52 27.40 39.28
N VAL A 18 -10.65 27.66 40.27
CA VAL A 18 -9.24 27.26 40.20
C VAL A 18 -9.12 25.75 40.08
N LEU A 19 -9.89 24.99 40.86
CA LEU A 19 -9.85 23.54 40.85
C LEU A 19 -10.35 22.95 39.52
N ILE A 20 -11.41 23.52 38.93
CA ILE A 20 -11.86 23.16 37.59
C ILE A 20 -10.77 23.46 36.57
N VAL A 21 -10.22 24.68 36.52
CA VAL A 21 -9.16 25.05 35.57
C VAL A 21 -7.93 24.14 35.71
N LEU A 22 -7.55 23.81 36.94
CA LEU A 22 -6.40 22.96 37.24
C LEU A 22 -6.62 21.50 36.81
N ILE A 23 -7.87 21.03 36.72
CA ILE A 23 -8.21 19.72 36.15
C ILE A 23 -8.38 19.82 34.62
N THR A 24 -8.99 20.89 34.11
CA THR A 24 -9.28 21.07 32.68
C THR A 24 -8.02 21.32 31.86
N LEU A 25 -7.02 22.05 32.37
CA LEU A 25 -5.77 22.29 31.64
C LEU A 25 -4.99 21.01 31.29
N PRO A 26 -4.70 20.08 32.22
CA PRO A 26 -4.03 18.83 31.87
C PRO A 26 -4.90 17.91 31.02
N LEU A 27 -6.23 17.92 31.20
CA LEU A 27 -7.14 17.18 30.31
C LEU A 27 -7.13 17.75 28.88
N GLY A 28 -7.13 19.08 28.73
CA GLY A 28 -7.02 19.75 27.43
C GLY A 28 -5.69 19.44 26.74
N TYR A 29 -4.59 19.36 27.50
CA TYR A 29 -3.32 18.88 26.98
C TYR A 29 -3.40 17.40 26.57
N GLY A 30 -4.08 16.55 27.33
CA GLY A 30 -4.31 15.15 26.97
C GLY A 30 -5.08 14.97 25.67
N VAL A 31 -6.07 15.83 25.40
CA VAL A 31 -6.82 15.83 24.13
C VAL A 31 -5.90 16.11 22.94
N SER A 32 -4.89 16.98 23.10
CA SER A 32 -3.90 17.23 22.03
C SER A 32 -2.98 16.05 21.73
N GLN A 33 -2.99 15.01 22.58
CA GLN A 33 -2.24 13.77 22.39
C GLN A 33 -3.14 12.58 22.05
N LEU A 34 -4.44 12.81 21.80
CA LEU A 34 -5.36 11.76 21.43
C LEU A 34 -4.94 11.13 20.11
N ARG A 35 -4.86 9.80 20.09
CA ARG A 35 -4.41 9.00 18.96
C ARG A 35 -5.61 8.29 18.34
N ILE A 36 -5.81 8.47 17.04
CA ILE A 36 -6.89 7.78 16.32
C ILE A 36 -6.26 6.58 15.61
N ASP A 37 -6.54 5.38 16.11
CA ASP A 37 -6.21 4.14 15.43
C ASP A 37 -7.34 3.79 14.46
N THR A 38 -7.08 3.92 13.16
CA THR A 38 -8.03 3.54 12.09
C THR A 38 -7.78 2.12 11.57
N SER A 39 -6.90 1.34 12.20
CA SER A 39 -6.63 -0.03 11.77
C SER A 39 -7.84 -0.91 12.05
N PHE A 40 -8.25 -1.70 11.05
CA PHE A 40 -9.31 -2.70 11.23
C PHE A 40 -8.93 -3.76 12.28
N ASN A 41 -7.63 -3.99 12.48
CA ASN A 41 -7.10 -4.93 13.48
C ASN A 41 -7.42 -4.52 14.93
N SER A 42 -7.56 -3.22 15.19
CA SER A 42 -7.93 -2.69 16.52
C SER A 42 -9.39 -3.01 16.92
N LEU A 43 -10.24 -3.35 15.95
CA LEU A 43 -11.65 -3.70 16.18
C LEU A 43 -11.83 -5.13 16.70
N ILE A 44 -10.79 -5.98 16.58
CA ILE A 44 -10.82 -7.38 16.99
C ILE A 44 -10.05 -7.52 18.31
N PRO A 45 -10.66 -8.10 19.37
CA PRO A 45 -9.97 -8.34 20.64
C PRO A 45 -8.63 -9.06 20.46
N ALA A 46 -7.63 -8.68 21.24
CA ALA A 46 -6.27 -9.21 21.12
C ALA A 46 -6.15 -10.71 21.48
N ASP A 47 -7.10 -11.23 22.27
CA ASP A 47 -7.17 -12.61 22.73
C ASP A 47 -8.06 -13.51 21.85
N GLU A 48 -8.55 -12.99 20.73
CA GLU A 48 -9.42 -13.72 19.82
C GLU A 48 -8.60 -14.80 19.04
N PRO A 49 -9.04 -16.07 19.01
CA PRO A 49 -8.29 -17.17 18.38
C PRO A 49 -7.99 -16.99 16.89
N ASP A 50 -8.92 -16.45 16.11
CA ASP A 50 -8.74 -16.23 14.67
C ASP A 50 -7.69 -15.13 14.40
N ARG A 51 -7.63 -14.09 15.24
CA ARG A 51 -6.58 -13.06 15.20
C ARG A 51 -5.20 -13.65 15.44
N LEU A 52 -5.06 -14.53 16.44
CA LEU A 52 -3.78 -15.20 16.73
C LEU A 52 -3.34 -16.14 15.59
N ALA A 53 -4.29 -16.84 14.98
CA ALA A 53 -4.02 -17.69 13.81
C ALA A 53 -3.58 -16.85 12.60
N TYR A 54 -4.24 -15.71 12.38
CA TYR A 54 -3.87 -14.75 11.34
C TYR A 54 -2.47 -14.18 11.55
N GLN A 55 -2.14 -13.73 12.76
CA GLN A 55 -0.79 -13.23 13.09
C GLN A 55 0.28 -14.31 12.86
N SER A 56 0.02 -15.55 13.29
CA SER A 56 0.93 -16.68 13.05
C SER A 56 1.16 -16.95 11.57
N ALA A 57 0.12 -16.83 10.74
CA ALA A 57 0.24 -16.96 9.29
C ALA A 57 1.05 -15.80 8.69
N MET A 58 0.87 -14.59 9.21
CA MET A 58 1.61 -13.40 8.77
C MET A 58 3.10 -13.50 9.09
N ASP A 59 3.45 -14.03 10.26
CA ASP A 59 4.83 -14.24 10.68
C ASP A 59 5.58 -15.24 9.78
N GLU A 60 4.88 -16.28 9.31
CA GLU A 60 5.47 -17.32 8.45
C GLU A 60 5.47 -16.94 6.96
N PHE A 61 4.38 -16.37 6.46
CA PHE A 61 4.18 -16.11 5.01
C PHE A 61 4.43 -14.66 4.59
N GLY A 62 4.62 -13.74 5.54
CA GLY A 62 4.86 -12.33 5.32
C GLY A 62 3.60 -11.51 5.06
N SER A 63 3.77 -10.19 5.00
CA SER A 63 2.65 -9.22 4.98
C SER A 63 1.64 -9.39 3.83
N ASP A 64 0.37 -9.30 4.15
CA ASP A 64 -0.74 -9.16 3.20
C ASP A 64 -1.05 -7.69 2.85
N ASN A 65 -0.35 -6.73 3.48
CA ASN A 65 -0.51 -5.32 3.22
C ASN A 65 0.09 -4.97 1.85
N LYS A 66 -0.78 -5.02 0.84
CA LYS A 66 -0.44 -4.85 -0.57
C LYS A 66 -1.12 -3.63 -1.14
N THR A 67 -0.32 -2.77 -1.76
CA THR A 67 -0.79 -1.65 -2.57
C THR A 67 -0.59 -1.97 -4.04
N ILE A 68 -1.64 -1.86 -4.83
CA ILE A 68 -1.64 -2.04 -6.27
C ILE A 68 -1.52 -0.67 -6.92
N ILE A 69 -0.47 -0.46 -7.72
CA ILE A 69 -0.33 0.70 -8.58
C ILE A 69 -0.78 0.30 -9.98
N TYR A 70 -1.89 0.88 -10.41
CA TYR A 70 -2.48 0.67 -11.72
C TYR A 70 -1.88 1.64 -12.74
N ILE A 71 -1.43 1.14 -13.88
CA ILE A 71 -0.93 1.94 -15.01
C ILE A 71 -1.69 1.54 -16.27
N ARG A 72 -2.21 2.51 -17.02
CA ARG A 72 -2.82 2.30 -18.34
C ARG A 72 -2.27 3.31 -19.34
N ASP A 73 -1.91 2.80 -20.51
CA ASP A 73 -1.51 3.57 -21.67
C ASP A 73 -1.63 2.73 -22.94
N LYS A 74 -2.17 3.29 -24.01
CA LYS A 74 -2.24 2.59 -25.31
C LYS A 74 -0.85 2.22 -25.85
N ASP A 75 0.17 3.02 -25.54
CA ASP A 75 1.56 2.88 -25.99
C ASP A 75 2.46 2.33 -24.86
N LEU A 76 1.88 1.61 -23.89
CA LEU A 76 2.59 1.03 -22.73
C LEU A 76 3.82 0.20 -23.14
N TRP A 77 3.70 -0.55 -24.25
CA TRP A 77 4.75 -1.43 -24.77
C TRP A 77 5.70 -0.70 -25.73
N THR A 78 6.29 0.39 -25.24
CA THR A 78 7.39 1.09 -25.91
C THR A 78 8.59 1.13 -24.98
N ALA A 79 9.81 1.12 -25.54
CA ALA A 79 11.04 1.14 -24.75
C ALA A 79 11.05 2.32 -23.77
N ARG A 80 10.59 3.49 -24.22
CA ARG A 80 10.48 4.72 -23.41
C ARG A 80 9.54 4.57 -22.21
N LYS A 81 8.35 3.99 -22.39
CA LYS A 81 7.36 3.86 -21.30
C LYS A 81 7.79 2.80 -20.32
N LEU A 82 8.32 1.67 -20.82
CA LEU A 82 8.82 0.60 -19.97
C LEU A 82 10.04 1.06 -19.15
N ALA A 83 10.90 1.92 -19.68
CA ALA A 83 11.98 2.54 -18.91
C ALA A 83 11.44 3.36 -17.71
N ARG A 84 10.33 4.07 -17.88
CA ARG A 84 9.68 4.82 -16.79
C ARG A 84 9.05 3.90 -15.75
N VAL A 85 8.43 2.80 -16.19
CA VAL A 85 7.89 1.80 -15.26
C VAL A 85 9.02 1.15 -14.46
N ASP A 86 10.16 0.83 -15.08
CA ASP A 86 11.35 0.31 -14.39
C ASP A 86 11.89 1.32 -13.36
N GLU A 87 12.02 2.59 -13.75
CA GLU A 87 12.43 3.68 -12.85
C GLU A 87 11.51 3.76 -11.62
N LEU A 88 10.18 3.76 -11.83
CA LEU A 88 9.19 3.75 -10.75
C LEU A 88 9.32 2.51 -9.85
N VAL A 89 9.48 1.32 -10.44
CA VAL A 89 9.64 0.06 -9.68
C VAL A 89 10.91 0.10 -8.81
N ARG A 90 12.01 0.65 -9.33
CA ARG A 90 13.26 0.81 -8.59
C ARG A 90 13.10 1.82 -7.45
N GLU A 91 12.54 3.01 -7.72
CA GLU A 91 12.29 4.02 -6.69
C GLU A 91 11.38 3.48 -5.57
N LEU A 92 10.35 2.70 -5.91
CA LEU A 92 9.48 2.03 -4.93
C LEU A 92 10.24 1.00 -4.08
N SER A 93 11.12 0.21 -4.71
CA SER A 93 11.88 -0.85 -4.03
C SER A 93 12.93 -0.30 -3.05
N GLU A 94 13.34 0.96 -3.22
CA GLU A 94 14.29 1.65 -2.33
C GLU A 94 13.62 2.27 -1.10
N LEU A 95 12.29 2.30 -1.04
CA LEU A 95 11.56 2.82 0.11
C LEU A 95 11.71 1.89 1.32
N LYS A 96 12.03 2.47 2.49
CA LYS A 96 12.34 1.78 3.74
C LYS A 96 11.31 0.71 4.15
N HIS A 97 10.04 0.95 3.87
CA HIS A 97 8.93 0.11 4.32
C HIS A 97 8.43 -0.88 3.26
N VAL A 98 9.01 -0.85 2.06
CA VAL A 98 8.67 -1.76 0.99
C VAL A 98 9.48 -3.05 1.13
N TYR A 99 8.78 -4.17 1.26
CA TYR A 99 9.38 -5.49 1.35
C TYR A 99 9.61 -6.10 -0.02
N ARG A 100 8.63 -5.97 -0.91
CA ARG A 100 8.63 -6.60 -2.23
C ARG A 100 7.81 -5.80 -3.22
N VAL A 101 8.32 -5.62 -4.43
CA VAL A 101 7.60 -5.03 -5.55
C VAL A 101 7.46 -6.07 -6.66
N ASP A 102 6.25 -6.57 -6.91
CA ASP A 102 5.96 -7.43 -8.06
C ASP A 102 5.54 -6.57 -9.26
N SER A 103 6.21 -6.77 -10.39
CA SER A 103 5.99 -6.02 -11.61
C SER A 103 6.32 -6.88 -12.83
N LEU A 104 6.04 -6.38 -14.03
CA LEU A 104 6.38 -7.09 -15.26
C LEU A 104 7.87 -7.49 -15.42
N PHE A 105 8.78 -6.88 -14.63
CA PHE A 105 10.22 -7.15 -14.65
C PHE A 105 10.65 -8.35 -13.80
N ASN A 106 9.78 -8.87 -12.91
CA ASN A 106 10.08 -10.03 -12.08
C ASN A 106 9.12 -11.21 -12.25
N LEU A 107 8.14 -11.07 -13.15
CA LEU A 107 7.27 -12.17 -13.56
C LEU A 107 8.06 -13.22 -14.35
N ARG A 108 7.79 -14.50 -14.05
CA ARG A 108 8.41 -15.66 -14.71
C ARG A 108 7.38 -16.54 -15.38
N ILE A 109 7.53 -16.74 -16.68
CA ILE A 109 6.76 -17.71 -17.46
C ILE A 109 7.42 -19.07 -17.29
N ILE A 110 6.61 -20.09 -17.02
CA ILE A 110 7.02 -21.49 -16.99
C ILE A 110 6.38 -22.16 -18.19
N GLU A 111 7.19 -22.68 -19.10
CA GLU A 111 6.74 -23.32 -20.33
C GLU A 111 7.52 -24.60 -20.61
N GLY A 112 6.89 -25.53 -21.31
CA GLY A 112 7.58 -26.71 -21.85
C GLY A 112 8.34 -26.32 -23.11
N ALA A 113 9.67 -26.40 -23.07
CA ALA A 113 10.53 -26.15 -24.22
C ALA A 113 11.23 -27.45 -24.65
N PRO A 114 11.42 -27.71 -25.95
CA PRO A 114 12.23 -28.84 -26.40
C PRO A 114 13.70 -28.61 -26.03
N ASP A 115 14.37 -29.64 -25.51
CA ASP A 115 15.84 -29.69 -25.40
C ASP A 115 16.48 -30.00 -26.76
N ASP A 116 17.82 -29.94 -26.83
CA ASP A 116 18.59 -30.25 -28.05
C ASP A 116 18.37 -31.69 -28.58
N GLN A 117 17.73 -32.55 -27.79
CA GLN A 117 17.42 -33.95 -28.09
C GLN A 117 15.91 -34.18 -28.37
N GLY A 118 15.09 -33.11 -28.36
CA GLY A 118 13.65 -33.17 -28.61
C GLY A 118 12.78 -33.56 -27.41
N ASN A 119 13.33 -33.68 -26.20
CA ASN A 119 12.55 -33.92 -24.99
C ASN A 119 11.97 -32.61 -24.45
N THR A 120 10.75 -32.65 -23.92
CA THR A 120 10.15 -31.47 -23.29
C THR A 120 10.74 -31.26 -21.91
N ILE A 121 11.51 -30.19 -21.75
CA ILE A 121 12.02 -29.71 -20.47
C ILE A 121 11.21 -28.52 -19.98
N ILE A 122 11.12 -28.36 -18.66
CA ILE A 122 10.48 -27.19 -18.05
C ILE A 122 11.50 -26.04 -18.10
N SER A 123 11.15 -24.98 -18.83
CA SER A 123 11.93 -23.75 -18.88
C SER A 123 11.23 -22.65 -18.08
N SER A 124 12.00 -21.90 -17.28
CA SER A 124 11.52 -20.69 -16.61
C SER A 124 12.24 -19.48 -17.19
N ARG A 125 11.48 -18.57 -17.78
CA ARG A 125 12.01 -17.36 -18.41
C ARG A 125 11.26 -16.13 -17.89
N PRO A 126 11.95 -15.00 -17.63
CA PRO A 126 11.27 -13.76 -17.27
C PRO A 126 10.37 -13.28 -18.41
N VAL A 127 9.27 -12.62 -18.06
CA VAL A 127 8.46 -11.87 -19.04
C VAL A 127 9.36 -10.81 -19.70
N LEU A 128 10.12 -10.12 -18.86
CA LEU A 128 11.00 -9.03 -19.22
C LEU A 128 12.28 -9.10 -18.36
N ASP A 129 13.43 -9.33 -19.00
CA ASP A 129 14.73 -9.46 -18.29
C ASP A 129 15.28 -8.10 -17.83
N SER A 130 15.05 -7.05 -18.63
CA SER A 130 15.50 -5.67 -18.41
C SER A 130 14.75 -4.74 -19.35
N VAL A 131 14.75 -3.43 -19.07
CA VAL A 131 14.19 -2.42 -19.98
C VAL A 131 14.53 -2.73 -21.45
N PRO A 132 13.53 -2.86 -22.35
CA PRO A 132 13.77 -3.17 -23.75
C PRO A 132 14.64 -2.12 -24.44
N ARG A 133 15.53 -2.56 -25.33
CA ARG A 133 16.42 -1.68 -26.10
C ARG A 133 15.68 -0.89 -27.16
N ASP A 134 14.64 -1.50 -27.72
CA ASP A 134 13.80 -0.93 -28.76
C ASP A 134 12.34 -1.38 -28.63
N ASP A 135 11.48 -0.77 -29.44
CA ASP A 135 10.04 -1.06 -29.43
C ASP A 135 9.72 -2.46 -29.98
N VAL A 136 10.62 -3.07 -30.76
CA VAL A 136 10.43 -4.45 -31.26
C VAL A 136 10.58 -5.45 -30.11
N GLU A 137 11.60 -5.28 -29.28
CA GLU A 137 11.79 -6.07 -28.08
C GLU A 137 10.64 -5.88 -27.08
N ALA A 138 10.14 -4.65 -26.92
CA ALA A 138 8.97 -4.36 -26.09
C ALA A 138 7.70 -5.09 -26.58
N LEU A 139 7.44 -5.11 -27.89
CA LEU A 139 6.31 -5.84 -28.47
C LEU A 139 6.45 -7.36 -28.32
N ASN A 140 7.67 -7.90 -28.42
CA ASN A 140 7.91 -9.31 -28.13
C ASN A 140 7.64 -9.64 -26.65
N ALA A 141 8.00 -8.75 -25.73
CA ALA A 141 7.67 -8.89 -24.32
C ALA A 141 6.16 -8.85 -24.09
N ARG A 142 5.42 -8.00 -24.81
CA ARG A 142 3.95 -7.96 -24.79
C ARG A 142 3.34 -9.31 -25.15
N ALA A 143 3.81 -9.92 -26.24
CA ALA A 143 3.30 -11.20 -26.70
C ALA A 143 3.49 -12.31 -25.64
N ARG A 144 4.65 -12.31 -24.96
CA ARG A 144 4.94 -13.23 -23.85
C ARG A 144 4.10 -12.94 -22.59
N ALA A 145 3.94 -11.67 -22.25
CA ALA A 145 3.14 -11.25 -21.10
C ALA A 145 1.68 -11.71 -21.22
N ILE A 146 1.11 -11.59 -22.43
CA ILE A 146 -0.28 -11.92 -22.72
C ILE A 146 -0.47 -13.44 -22.96
N SER A 147 0.59 -14.18 -23.27
CA SER A 147 0.47 -15.63 -23.52
C SER A 147 0.25 -16.47 -22.27
N ASN A 148 0.46 -15.90 -21.07
CA ASN A 148 0.21 -16.60 -19.81
C ASN A 148 -1.17 -16.23 -19.23
N PRO A 149 -2.14 -17.16 -19.19
CA PRO A 149 -3.48 -16.89 -18.66
C PRO A 149 -3.49 -16.46 -17.19
N LEU A 150 -2.44 -16.79 -16.41
CA LEU A 150 -2.36 -16.39 -15.00
C LEU A 150 -2.06 -14.90 -14.82
N TYR A 151 -1.53 -14.21 -15.85
CA TYR A 151 -1.22 -12.79 -15.77
C TYR A 151 -2.34 -11.92 -16.35
N ILE A 152 -3.15 -12.45 -17.24
CA ILE A 152 -4.32 -11.74 -17.77
C ILE A 152 -5.38 -11.59 -16.66
N GLY A 153 -5.91 -10.38 -16.51
CA GLY A 153 -6.86 -10.02 -15.47
C GLY A 153 -6.22 -9.74 -14.10
N ASN A 154 -5.01 -10.25 -13.85
CA ASN A 154 -4.30 -10.06 -12.59
C ASN A 154 -3.21 -8.97 -12.68
N ILE A 155 -2.30 -9.08 -13.66
CA ILE A 155 -1.18 -8.16 -13.86
C ILE A 155 -1.32 -7.37 -15.15
N PHE A 156 -1.92 -7.92 -16.19
CA PHE A 156 -2.16 -7.23 -17.46
C PHE A 156 -3.64 -7.26 -17.83
N SER A 157 -4.10 -6.22 -18.52
CA SER A 157 -5.42 -6.27 -19.16
C SER A 157 -5.43 -7.22 -20.36
N ASP A 158 -6.61 -7.66 -20.79
CA ASP A 158 -6.80 -8.57 -21.93
C ASP A 158 -6.10 -8.09 -23.21
N ASN A 159 -6.09 -6.77 -23.43
CA ASN A 159 -5.43 -6.14 -24.57
C ASN A 159 -3.97 -5.72 -24.29
N GLY A 160 -3.45 -5.93 -23.08
CA GLY A 160 -2.11 -5.53 -22.65
C GLY A 160 -1.88 -4.02 -22.53
N THR A 161 -2.90 -3.17 -22.63
CA THR A 161 -2.74 -1.70 -22.51
C THR A 161 -2.68 -1.21 -21.05
N ALA A 162 -2.85 -2.12 -20.10
CA ALA A 162 -2.69 -1.83 -18.68
C ALA A 162 -1.83 -2.85 -17.97
N THR A 163 -1.14 -2.41 -16.93
CA THR A 163 -0.38 -3.25 -16.03
C THR A 163 -0.58 -2.86 -14.57
N ALA A 164 -0.41 -3.81 -13.66
CA ALA A 164 -0.41 -3.61 -12.22
C ALA A 164 0.99 -3.84 -11.65
N ILE A 165 1.43 -2.95 -10.76
CA ILE A 165 2.58 -3.15 -9.88
C ILE A 165 2.03 -3.44 -8.49
N ILE A 166 2.43 -4.55 -7.87
CA ILE A 166 1.98 -4.94 -6.54
C ILE A 166 3.12 -4.66 -5.56
N VAL A 167 2.93 -3.69 -4.68
CA VAL A 167 3.88 -3.31 -3.65
C VAL A 167 3.44 -3.90 -2.33
N THR A 168 4.21 -4.86 -1.79
CA THR A 168 4.02 -5.41 -0.45
C THR A 168 4.85 -4.58 0.53
N VAL A 169 4.19 -4.00 1.53
CA VAL A 169 4.85 -3.27 2.61
C VAL A 169 4.96 -4.14 3.85
N ASN A 170 6.03 -4.00 4.61
CA ASN A 170 6.11 -4.64 5.92
C ASN A 170 5.21 -3.86 6.87
N ASP A 171 4.18 -4.52 7.39
CA ASP A 171 3.36 -3.94 8.43
C ASP A 171 4.19 -3.86 9.71
N ILE A 172 4.48 -2.65 10.17
CA ILE A 172 4.99 -2.43 11.52
C ILE A 172 3.74 -2.11 12.32
N GLU A 173 3.17 -3.13 12.97
CA GLU A 173 2.13 -2.95 13.98
C GLU A 173 2.57 -1.80 14.92
N ASP A 174 1.66 -0.86 15.20
CA ASP A 174 1.80 0.27 16.14
C ASP A 174 2.42 1.61 15.65
N GLN A 175 2.64 1.84 14.35
CA GLN A 175 2.99 3.19 13.87
C GLN A 175 1.77 4.02 13.40
N GLU A 176 1.45 5.04 14.21
CA GLU A 176 0.30 5.95 14.13
C GLU A 176 0.01 6.54 12.74
N ASP A 177 1.06 6.84 11.97
CA ASP A 177 0.96 7.46 10.64
C ASP A 177 1.53 6.59 9.52
N PHE A 178 1.82 5.31 9.78
CA PHE A 178 2.50 4.45 8.80
C PHE A 178 1.76 4.39 7.46
N SER A 179 0.44 4.15 7.51
CA SER A 179 -0.40 4.09 6.31
C SER A 179 -0.38 5.42 5.54
N LEU A 180 -0.41 6.55 6.26
CA LEU A 180 -0.39 7.89 5.67
C LEU A 180 0.99 8.23 5.08
N GLU A 181 2.08 7.86 5.75
CA GLU A 181 3.45 8.04 5.29
C GLU A 181 3.70 7.23 4.00
N VAL A 182 3.37 5.93 4.02
CA VAL A 182 3.48 5.05 2.85
C VAL A 182 2.64 5.59 1.69
N TYR A 183 1.38 5.96 1.96
CA TYR A 183 0.50 6.55 0.95
C TYR A 183 1.12 7.79 0.29
N ARG A 184 1.66 8.72 1.11
CA ARG A 184 2.29 9.96 0.63
C ARG A 184 3.56 9.69 -0.18
N GLN A 185 4.40 8.76 0.28
CA GLN A 185 5.59 8.35 -0.46
C GLN A 185 5.22 7.79 -1.83
N PHE A 186 4.24 6.88 -1.91
CA PHE A 186 3.78 6.32 -3.17
C PHE A 186 3.13 7.38 -4.08
N GLU A 187 2.25 8.25 -3.56
CA GLU A 187 1.68 9.34 -4.36
C GLU A 187 2.77 10.27 -4.90
N GLN A 188 3.82 10.56 -4.13
CA GLN A 188 4.91 11.43 -4.58
C GLN A 188 5.62 10.85 -5.81
N LEU A 189 5.92 9.54 -5.80
CA LEU A 189 6.55 8.88 -6.95
C LEU A 189 5.57 8.77 -8.13
N ILE A 190 4.31 8.39 -7.88
CA ILE A 190 3.26 8.31 -8.90
C ILE A 190 3.01 9.66 -9.58
N ASN A 191 3.04 10.77 -8.82
CA ASN A 191 2.81 12.11 -9.34
C ASN A 191 3.87 12.55 -10.37
N LYS A 192 5.12 12.08 -10.25
CA LYS A 192 6.15 12.32 -11.27
C LYS A 192 5.77 11.69 -12.62
N GLU A 193 5.07 10.55 -12.58
CA GLU A 193 4.72 9.76 -13.75
C GLU A 193 3.32 10.05 -14.32
N ARG A 194 2.47 10.81 -13.62
CA ARG A 194 1.09 11.12 -14.08
C ARG A 194 1.02 11.79 -15.46
N GLY A 195 2.04 12.56 -15.84
CA GLY A 195 2.11 13.17 -17.18
C GLY A 195 2.63 12.23 -18.27
N GLN A 196 3.17 11.07 -17.89
CA GLN A 196 3.75 10.09 -18.80
C GLN A 196 2.80 8.96 -19.15
N PHE A 197 1.66 8.80 -18.49
CA PHE A 197 0.69 7.72 -18.76
C PHE A 197 -0.73 8.28 -18.89
N GLU A 198 -1.60 7.63 -19.67
CA GLU A 198 -3.01 8.03 -19.76
C GLU A 198 -3.71 7.95 -18.40
N ARG A 199 -3.36 6.95 -17.59
CA ARG A 199 -3.87 6.81 -16.23
C ARG A 199 -2.88 6.08 -15.33
N ILE A 200 -2.60 6.65 -14.17
CA ILE A 200 -1.85 6.01 -13.10
C ILE A 200 -2.46 6.36 -11.74
N PHE A 201 -2.66 5.37 -10.87
CA PHE A 201 -3.15 5.57 -9.50
C PHE A 201 -2.84 4.35 -8.63
N GLN A 202 -2.80 4.54 -7.32
CA GLN A 202 -2.68 3.45 -6.35
C GLN A 202 -4.02 3.08 -5.71
N VAL A 203 -4.15 1.82 -5.32
CA VAL A 203 -5.27 1.25 -4.56
C VAL A 203 -4.70 0.29 -3.52
N GLY A 204 -5.13 0.37 -2.28
CA GLY A 204 -4.70 -0.54 -1.22
C GLY A 204 -5.03 -0.01 0.17
N PRO A 205 -4.82 -0.82 1.22
CA PRO A 205 -5.09 -0.44 2.60
C PRO A 205 -4.49 0.91 3.00
N PRO A 206 -3.22 1.26 2.64
CA PRO A 206 -2.64 2.56 3.01
C PRO A 206 -3.42 3.76 2.47
N ARG A 207 -3.94 3.67 1.24
CA ARG A 207 -4.77 4.73 0.65
C ARG A 207 -6.13 4.84 1.33
N ILE A 208 -6.80 3.70 1.55
CA ILE A 208 -8.14 3.67 2.14
C ILE A 208 -8.08 4.20 3.58
N ASN A 209 -7.10 3.74 4.37
CA ASN A 209 -6.92 4.17 5.76
C ASN A 209 -6.60 5.67 5.85
N SER A 210 -5.73 6.18 4.97
CA SER A 210 -5.42 7.63 4.87
C SER A 210 -6.65 8.48 4.55
N GLU A 211 -7.52 8.01 3.64
CA GLU A 211 -8.75 8.72 3.28
C GLU A 211 -9.77 8.71 4.43
N LEU A 212 -9.90 7.59 5.17
CA LEU A 212 -10.72 7.54 6.37
C LEU A 212 -10.19 8.49 7.46
N GLN A 213 -8.88 8.51 7.71
CA GLN A 213 -8.25 9.38 8.71
C GLN A 213 -8.46 10.86 8.37
N GLN A 214 -8.33 11.27 7.10
CA GLN A 214 -8.56 12.66 6.68
C GLN A 214 -10.02 13.09 6.90
N ASN A 215 -10.98 12.25 6.49
CA ASN A 215 -12.40 12.58 6.68
C ASN A 215 -12.79 12.70 8.16
N LEU A 216 -12.14 11.97 9.06
CA LEU A 216 -12.38 12.08 10.51
C LEU A 216 -11.81 13.37 11.13
N VAL A 217 -10.82 13.99 10.49
CA VAL A 217 -10.18 15.23 10.98
C VAL A 217 -10.83 16.47 10.37
N ASP A 218 -11.38 16.35 9.16
CA ASP A 218 -12.02 17.46 8.43
C ASP A 218 -13.46 17.76 8.91
N ASP A 219 -14.11 16.86 9.65
CA ASP A 219 -15.43 17.03 10.31
C ASP A 219 -15.33 17.68 11.72
#